data_AF-A0A7S4U7H0-F1
#
_entry.id   AF-A0A7S4U7H0-F1
#
_cell.length_a   1.000
_cell.length_b   1.000
_cell.length_c   1.000
_cell.angle_alpha   90.00
_cell.angle_beta   90.00
_cell.angle_gamma   90.00
#
_symmetry.space_group_name_H-M   'P 1'
#
loop_
_entity.id
_entity.type
_entity.pdbx_description
1 polymer ?
#
loop_
_entity_poly.entity_id
_entity_poly.type
_entity_poly.pdbx_seq_one_letter_code
_entity_poly.pdbx_strand_id
1 'polypeptide(L)'
;RSTGAIVQNERPKTVPLVHYLLFTYENDWHILVNATQGDNSGEIAIATKKLQEVQALLDEAAAAEAPFKKACLELEAARAEVAAQEKAYNDKTESLKAASETGGVVSRNKAKVSLDAHLAEDPLPLRKSKLTLEAAQKRADKAR
;
A
#
# COMPACT_ATOMS: atom_id res chain seq x y z
N ARG A 1 -35.49 19.18 10.75
CA ARG A 1 -34.43 18.99 11.76
C ARG A 1 -34.83 19.81 12.98
N SER A 2 -34.84 19.21 14.17
CA SER A 2 -35.34 19.83 15.42
C SER A 2 -34.58 21.08 15.87
N THR A 3 -33.39 21.32 15.31
CA THR A 3 -32.43 22.32 15.83
C THR A 3 -32.54 23.72 15.21
N GLY A 4 -33.33 23.96 14.17
CA GLY A 4 -33.59 25.31 13.61
C GLY A 4 -32.38 26.08 13.01
N ALA A 5 -31.15 25.58 13.14
CA ALA A 5 -29.91 26.31 12.81
C ALA A 5 -29.59 26.43 11.29
N ILE A 6 -30.27 25.69 10.42
CA ILE A 6 -30.15 25.81 8.95
C ILE A 6 -31.51 26.21 8.38
N VAL A 7 -31.53 27.28 7.58
CA VAL A 7 -32.73 27.74 6.88
C VAL A 7 -33.22 26.65 5.93
N GLN A 8 -34.52 26.33 5.95
CA GLN A 8 -35.13 25.19 5.22
C GLN A 8 -34.85 25.14 3.69
N ASN A 9 -34.48 26.28 3.08
CA ASN A 9 -34.27 26.40 1.63
C ASN A 9 -32.81 26.31 1.17
N GLU A 10 -31.82 26.33 2.07
CA GLU A 10 -30.43 26.06 1.73
C GLU A 10 -30.08 24.65 2.19
N ARG A 11 -29.99 23.73 1.24
CA ARG A 11 -29.51 22.36 1.48
C ARG A 11 -28.02 22.32 1.17
N PRO A 12 -27.12 22.66 2.11
CA PRO A 12 -25.71 22.54 1.84
C PRO A 12 -25.38 21.06 1.61
N LYS A 13 -24.73 20.77 0.49
CA LYS A 13 -24.29 19.41 0.14
C LYS A 13 -23.32 18.84 1.19
N THR A 14 -22.64 19.72 1.92
CA THR A 14 -21.73 19.42 3.02
C THR A 14 -22.28 20.03 4.30
N VAL A 15 -22.62 19.20 5.29
CA VAL A 15 -23.12 19.68 6.58
C VAL A 15 -21.92 20.04 7.48
N PRO A 16 -21.83 21.27 8.01
CA PRO A 16 -20.75 21.64 8.93
C PRO A 16 -20.74 20.75 10.18
N LEU A 17 -19.56 20.41 10.68
CA LEU A 17 -19.40 19.52 11.83
C LEU A 17 -20.19 20.00 13.06
N VAL A 18 -20.25 21.32 13.30
CA VAL A 18 -21.02 21.92 14.40
C VAL A 18 -22.50 21.57 14.32
N HIS A 19 -23.10 21.56 13.13
CA HIS A 19 -24.51 21.20 12.95
C HIS A 19 -24.77 19.72 13.19
N TYR A 20 -23.81 18.86 12.82
CA TYR A 20 -23.86 17.45 13.15
C TYR A 20 -23.82 17.26 14.67
N LEU A 21 -22.86 17.91 15.36
CA LEU A 21 -22.73 17.84 16.81
C LEU A 21 -23.97 18.37 17.56
N LEU A 22 -24.54 19.52 17.15
CA LEU A 22 -25.77 20.06 17.75
C LEU A 22 -26.95 19.09 17.61
N PHE A 23 -27.04 18.39 16.47
CA PHE A 23 -28.09 17.41 16.24
C PHE A 23 -27.85 16.11 17.02
N THR A 24 -26.63 15.57 17.01
CA THR A 24 -26.27 14.31 17.68
C THR A 24 -26.36 14.41 19.20
N TYR A 25 -26.01 15.57 19.76
CA TYR A 25 -26.05 15.82 21.21
C TYR A 25 -27.28 16.61 21.66
N GLU A 26 -28.27 16.82 20.78
CA GLU A 26 -29.55 17.51 21.05
C GLU A 26 -29.41 18.87 21.76
N ASN A 27 -28.37 19.63 21.42
CA ASN A 27 -28.08 20.93 22.03
C ASN A 27 -28.73 22.08 21.24
N ASP A 28 -29.18 23.13 21.95
CA ASP A 28 -29.70 24.36 21.33
C ASP A 28 -28.56 25.24 20.82
N TRP A 29 -28.69 25.66 19.55
CA TRP A 29 -27.72 26.51 18.90
C TRP A 29 -27.66 27.93 19.53
N HIS A 30 -28.75 28.42 20.13
CA HIS A 30 -28.74 29.71 20.84
C HIS A 30 -27.82 29.69 22.05
N ILE A 31 -27.72 28.56 22.74
CA ILE A 31 -26.81 28.40 23.89
C ILE A 31 -25.35 28.44 23.40
N LEU A 32 -25.06 27.77 22.27
CA LEU A 32 -23.72 27.74 21.70
C LEU A 32 -23.24 29.14 21.26
N VAL A 33 -24.11 29.93 20.62
CA VAL A 33 -23.75 31.26 20.11
C VAL A 33 -23.58 32.27 21.24
N ASN A 34 -24.39 32.14 22.31
CA ASN A 34 -24.34 33.04 23.47
C ASN A 34 -23.40 32.57 24.58
N ALA A 35 -22.81 31.39 24.47
CA ALA A 35 -21.79 30.93 25.39
C ALA A 35 -20.59 31.89 25.35
N THR A 36 -20.00 32.18 26.51
CA THR A 36 -18.81 33.01 26.63
C THR A 36 -17.63 32.34 25.92
N GLN A 37 -17.38 32.74 24.68
CA GLN A 37 -16.25 32.25 23.91
C GLN A 37 -14.98 32.98 24.37
N GLY A 38 -13.92 32.24 24.72
CA GLY A 38 -12.56 32.80 24.78
C GLY A 38 -11.85 32.86 26.13
N ASP A 39 -12.46 32.40 27.24
CA ASP A 39 -11.80 32.39 28.56
C ASP A 39 -10.54 31.51 28.56
N ASN A 40 -10.51 30.47 27.72
CA ASN A 40 -9.37 29.56 27.56
C ASN A 40 -8.51 29.86 26.31
N SER A 41 -8.63 31.05 25.71
CA SER A 41 -7.99 31.37 24.42
C SER A 41 -6.46 31.27 24.47
N GLY A 42 -5.83 31.63 25.59
CA GLY A 42 -4.40 31.47 25.82
C GLY A 42 -3.97 29.99 25.88
N GLU A 43 -4.72 29.15 26.58
CA GLU A 43 -4.45 27.71 26.66
C GLU A 43 -4.66 27.01 25.32
N ILE A 44 -5.71 27.39 24.59
CA ILE A 44 -6.00 26.89 23.24
C ILE A 44 -4.87 27.28 22.28
N ALA A 45 -4.33 28.49 22.36
CA ALA A 45 -3.20 28.91 21.53
C ALA A 45 -1.94 28.06 21.82
N ILE A 46 -1.65 27.79 23.10
CA ILE A 46 -0.52 26.92 23.50
C ILE A 46 -0.74 25.49 23.01
N ALA A 47 -1.95 24.94 23.18
CA ALA A 47 -2.29 23.60 22.74
C ALA A 47 -2.21 23.47 21.21
N THR A 48 -2.70 24.47 20.48
CA THR A 48 -2.63 24.53 19.01
C THR A 48 -1.19 24.57 18.54
N LYS A 49 -0.34 25.37 19.18
CA LYS A 49 1.08 25.45 18.84
C LYS A 49 1.79 24.10 19.06
N LYS A 50 1.56 23.46 20.21
CA LYS A 50 2.11 22.12 20.50
C LYS A 50 1.62 21.07 19.49
N LEU A 51 0.34 21.11 19.12
CA LEU A 51 -0.23 20.21 18.11
C LEU A 51 0.43 20.43 16.75
N GLN A 52 0.59 21.69 16.33
CA GLN A 52 1.27 22.03 15.07
C GLN A 52 2.72 21.57 15.06
N GLU A 53 3.46 21.73 16.16
CA GLU A 53 4.84 21.23 16.29
C GLU A 53 4.90 19.71 16.16
N VAL A 54 4.02 18.98 16.87
CA VAL A 54 3.95 17.51 16.76
C VAL A 54 3.54 17.07 15.36
N GLN A 55 2.58 17.75 14.75
CA GLN A 55 2.13 17.44 13.40
C GLN A 55 3.27 17.65 12.39
N ALA A 56 4.03 18.72 12.51
CA ALA A 56 5.20 18.96 11.65
C ALA A 56 6.26 17.86 11.80
N LEU A 57 6.56 17.44 13.04
CA LEU A 57 7.47 16.32 13.29
C LEU A 57 6.97 14.99 12.73
N LEU A 58 5.66 14.73 12.80
CA LEU A 58 5.04 13.55 12.21
C LEU A 58 5.10 13.57 10.68
N ASP A 59 4.86 14.74 10.07
CA ASP A 59 4.93 14.90 8.61
C ASP A 59 6.37 14.72 8.11
N GLU A 60 7.37 15.25 8.84
CA GLU A 60 8.79 15.02 8.57
C GLU A 60 9.19 13.55 8.72
N ALA A 61 8.74 12.87 9.79
CA ALA A 61 8.98 11.45 9.98
C ALA A 61 8.31 10.61 8.88
N ALA A 62 7.07 10.94 8.50
CA ALA A 62 6.37 10.26 7.41
C ALA A 62 7.07 10.47 6.05
N ALA A 63 7.59 11.67 5.80
CA ALA A 63 8.38 11.97 4.61
C ALA A 63 9.71 11.21 4.59
N ALA A 64 10.37 11.07 5.74
CA ALA A 64 11.60 10.28 5.88
C ALA A 64 11.35 8.76 5.71
N GLU A 65 10.20 8.26 6.13
CA GLU A 65 9.80 6.85 5.95
C GLU A 65 9.29 6.53 4.54
N ALA A 66 8.78 7.52 3.80
CA ALA A 66 8.25 7.33 2.46
C ALA A 66 9.22 6.63 1.47
N PRO A 67 10.52 7.00 1.37
CA PRO A 67 11.46 6.30 0.50
C PRO A 67 11.71 4.85 0.95
N PHE A 68 11.76 4.58 2.26
CA PHE A 68 11.93 3.23 2.79
C PHE A 68 10.71 2.35 2.45
N LYS A 69 9.49 2.86 2.67
CA LYS A 69 8.25 2.15 2.31
C LYS A 69 8.20 1.82 0.82
N LYS A 70 8.57 2.77 -0.04
CA LYS A 70 8.65 2.54 -1.49
C LYS A 70 9.68 1.46 -1.84
N ALA A 71 10.86 1.50 -1.22
CA ALA A 71 11.90 0.50 -1.45
C ALA A 71 11.50 -0.91 -0.96
N CYS A 72 10.77 -1.02 0.16
CA CYS A 72 10.19 -2.29 0.63
C CYS A 72 9.18 -2.86 -0.37
N LEU A 73 8.27 -2.03 -0.88
CA LEU A 73 7.28 -2.45 -1.88
C LEU A 73 7.95 -2.90 -3.19
N GLU A 74 8.96 -2.18 -3.66
CA GLU A 74 9.75 -2.58 -4.85
C GLU A 74 10.46 -3.93 -4.64
N LEU A 75 11.02 -4.14 -3.46
CA LEU A 75 11.71 -5.38 -3.10
C LEU A 75 10.74 -6.56 -3.01
N GLU A 76 9.57 -6.37 -2.40
CA GLU A 76 8.51 -7.38 -2.34
C GLU A 76 8.00 -7.75 -3.74
N ALA A 77 7.78 -6.77 -4.61
CA ALA A 77 7.39 -7.00 -6.00
C ALA A 77 8.46 -7.80 -6.76
N ALA A 78 9.74 -7.43 -6.63
CA ALA A 78 10.84 -8.16 -7.26
C ALA A 78 10.99 -9.60 -6.73
N ARG A 79 10.77 -9.82 -5.43
CA ARG A 79 10.72 -11.17 -4.83
C ARG A 79 9.58 -12.01 -5.39
N ALA A 80 8.39 -11.43 -5.53
CA ALA A 80 7.23 -12.12 -6.10
C ALA A 80 7.49 -12.48 -7.57
N GLU A 81 8.12 -11.61 -8.35
CA GLU A 81 8.49 -11.88 -9.74
C GLU A 81 9.52 -13.03 -9.84
N VAL A 82 10.56 -13.03 -9.01
CA VAL A 82 11.51 -14.17 -8.96
C VAL A 82 10.79 -15.48 -8.64
N ALA A 83 9.96 -15.49 -7.61
CA ALA A 83 9.20 -16.69 -7.22
C ALA A 83 8.27 -17.19 -8.34
N ALA A 84 7.61 -16.28 -9.07
CA ALA A 84 6.76 -16.62 -10.20
C ALA A 84 7.56 -17.23 -11.36
N GLN A 85 8.73 -16.67 -11.67
CA GLN A 85 9.63 -17.19 -12.72
C GLN A 85 10.23 -18.55 -12.33
N GLU A 86 10.63 -18.73 -11.06
CA GLU A 86 11.13 -20.02 -10.57
C GLU A 86 10.03 -21.09 -10.62
N LYS A 87 8.81 -20.75 -10.21
CA LYS A 87 7.67 -21.66 -10.32
C LYS A 87 7.39 -22.04 -11.78
N ALA A 88 7.33 -21.08 -12.69
CA ALA A 88 7.07 -21.35 -14.11
C ALA A 88 8.14 -22.25 -14.74
N TYR A 89 9.41 -22.04 -14.38
CA TYR A 89 10.52 -22.89 -14.82
C TYR A 89 10.44 -24.31 -14.24
N ASN A 90 10.13 -24.43 -12.93
CA ASN A 90 10.00 -25.71 -12.26
C ASN A 90 8.79 -26.50 -12.78
N ASP A 91 7.62 -25.87 -12.92
CA ASP A 91 6.41 -26.50 -13.48
C ASP A 91 6.65 -27.03 -14.90
N LYS A 92 7.39 -26.28 -15.73
CA LYS A 92 7.79 -26.72 -17.07
C LYS A 92 8.80 -27.87 -17.02
N THR A 93 9.73 -27.85 -16.08
CA THR A 93 10.70 -28.93 -15.89
C THR A 93 10.01 -30.22 -15.41
N GLU A 94 9.11 -30.12 -14.44
CA GLU A 94 8.37 -31.26 -13.89
C GLU A 94 7.42 -31.88 -14.92
N SER A 95 6.69 -31.06 -15.67
CA SER A 95 5.80 -31.55 -16.73
C SER A 95 6.57 -32.25 -17.85
N LEU A 96 7.72 -31.71 -18.28
CA LEU A 96 8.59 -32.35 -19.26
C LEU A 96 9.22 -33.64 -18.71
N LYS A 97 9.59 -33.68 -17.43
CA LYS A 97 10.12 -34.87 -16.77
C LYS A 97 9.07 -35.98 -16.69
N ALA A 98 7.86 -35.66 -16.25
CA ALA A 98 6.74 -36.60 -16.21
C ALA A 98 6.39 -37.13 -17.62
N ALA A 99 6.39 -36.27 -18.63
CA ALA A 99 6.15 -36.65 -20.03
C ALA A 99 7.29 -37.50 -20.63
N SER A 100 8.51 -37.40 -20.09
CA SER A 100 9.66 -38.22 -20.50
C SER A 100 9.61 -39.65 -19.94
N GLU A 101 8.89 -39.84 -18.84
CA GLU A 101 8.74 -41.13 -18.15
C GLU A 101 7.45 -41.86 -18.56
N THR A 102 6.44 -41.13 -19.05
CA THR A 102 5.11 -41.65 -19.39
C THR A 102 4.82 -41.64 -20.90
N GLY A 103 4.03 -42.61 -21.38
CA GLY A 103 3.59 -42.68 -22.79
C GLY A 103 4.44 -43.57 -23.72
N GLY A 104 4.25 -43.41 -25.03
CA GLY A 104 4.92 -44.22 -26.07
C GLY A 104 6.40 -43.89 -26.26
N VAL A 105 7.16 -44.78 -26.90
CA VAL A 105 8.62 -44.60 -27.12
C VAL A 105 8.96 -43.28 -27.83
N VAL A 106 8.18 -42.92 -28.86
CA VAL A 106 8.39 -41.68 -29.62
C VAL A 106 8.04 -40.44 -28.79
N SER A 107 6.97 -40.48 -27.99
CA SER A 107 6.58 -39.34 -27.14
C SER A 107 7.59 -39.11 -26.01
N ARG A 108 8.08 -40.18 -25.38
CA ARG A 108 9.13 -40.09 -24.35
C ARG A 108 10.43 -39.54 -24.91
N ASN A 109 10.87 -40.01 -26.09
CA ASN A 109 12.09 -39.50 -26.71
C ASN A 109 11.96 -38.02 -27.10
N LYS A 110 10.80 -37.60 -27.62
CA LYS A 110 10.52 -36.18 -27.89
C LYS A 110 10.54 -35.34 -26.61
N ALA A 111 9.93 -35.85 -25.52
CA ALA A 111 9.91 -35.17 -24.22
C ALA A 111 11.32 -35.04 -23.61
N LYS A 112 12.18 -36.07 -23.74
CA LYS A 112 13.59 -36.02 -23.33
C LYS A 112 14.37 -34.94 -24.09
N VAL A 113 14.23 -34.88 -25.42
CA VAL A 113 14.88 -33.83 -26.23
C VAL A 113 14.38 -32.44 -25.83
N SER A 114 13.09 -32.27 -25.56
CA SER A 114 12.57 -30.97 -25.09
C SER A 114 12.98 -30.62 -23.66
N LEU A 115 13.20 -31.62 -22.79
CA LEU A 115 13.72 -31.42 -21.44
C LEU A 115 15.19 -31.02 -21.49
N ASP A 116 16.00 -31.69 -22.30
CA ASP A 116 17.40 -31.34 -22.51
C ASP A 116 17.52 -29.95 -23.14
N ALA A 117 16.64 -29.60 -24.08
CA ALA A 117 16.57 -28.26 -24.64
C ALA A 117 16.15 -27.21 -23.59
N HIS A 118 15.17 -27.51 -22.74
CA HIS A 118 14.72 -26.61 -21.67
C HIS A 118 15.81 -26.37 -20.60
N LEU A 119 16.60 -27.40 -20.28
CA LEU A 119 17.73 -27.29 -19.35
C LEU A 119 18.96 -26.62 -19.98
N ALA A 120 19.13 -26.75 -21.29
CA ALA A 120 20.21 -26.10 -22.04
C ALA A 120 19.91 -24.63 -22.37
N GLU A 121 18.64 -24.25 -22.46
CA GLU A 121 18.22 -22.88 -22.70
C GLU A 121 18.41 -22.06 -21.40
N ASP A 122 19.30 -21.05 -21.44
CA ASP A 122 19.50 -20.14 -20.30
C ASP A 122 18.17 -19.45 -19.97
N PRO A 123 17.66 -19.59 -18.72
CA PRO A 123 16.43 -18.93 -18.31
C PRO A 123 16.67 -17.42 -18.12
N LEU A 124 16.79 -16.71 -19.25
CA LEU A 124 16.97 -15.27 -19.32
C LEU A 124 15.93 -14.50 -18.50
N PRO A 125 14.63 -14.88 -18.46
CA PRO A 125 13.65 -14.24 -17.58
C PRO A 125 14.01 -14.35 -16.09
N LEU A 126 14.51 -15.51 -15.64
CA LEU A 126 14.93 -15.73 -14.26
C LEU A 126 16.18 -14.93 -13.89
N ARG A 127 17.14 -14.82 -14.83
CA ARG A 127 18.33 -13.99 -14.62
C ARG A 127 17.97 -12.51 -14.52
N LYS A 128 17.03 -12.04 -15.36
CA LYS A 128 16.52 -10.67 -15.30
C LYS A 128 15.82 -10.39 -13.98
N SER A 129 14.94 -11.28 -13.52
CA SER A 129 14.24 -11.11 -12.25
C SER A 129 15.17 -11.17 -11.03
N LYS A 130 16.22 -12.01 -11.07
CA LYS A 130 17.27 -12.01 -10.04
C LYS A 130 18.08 -10.70 -10.01
N LEU A 131 18.39 -10.14 -11.18
CA LEU A 131 19.08 -8.85 -11.28
C LEU A 131 18.20 -7.69 -10.78
N THR A 132 16.90 -7.70 -11.08
CA THR A 132 15.96 -6.70 -10.55
C THR A 132 15.80 -6.83 -9.04
N LEU A 133 15.78 -8.06 -8.51
CA LEU A 133 15.80 -8.31 -7.07
C LEU A 133 17.07 -7.79 -6.40
N GLU A 134 18.26 -8.04 -6.98
CA GLU A 134 19.52 -7.52 -6.45
C GLU A 134 19.55 -5.98 -6.46
N ALA A 135 19.04 -5.37 -7.54
CA ALA A 135 18.92 -3.92 -7.62
C ALA A 135 17.93 -3.37 -6.57
N ALA A 136 16.80 -4.04 -6.35
CA ALA A 136 15.81 -3.67 -5.34
C ALA A 136 16.38 -3.83 -3.92
N GLN A 137 17.15 -4.89 -3.65
CA GLN A 137 17.89 -5.07 -2.39
C GLN A 137 18.87 -3.92 -2.15
N LYS A 138 19.70 -3.56 -3.13
CA LYS A 138 20.62 -2.41 -3.01
C LYS A 138 19.89 -1.09 -2.74
N ARG A 139 18.70 -0.89 -3.32
CA ARG A 139 17.88 0.30 -3.04
C ARG A 139 17.29 0.28 -1.64
N ALA A 140 16.79 -0.86 -1.17
CA ALA A 140 16.28 -1.03 0.19
C ALA A 140 17.39 -0.84 1.23
N ASP A 141 18.58 -1.40 1.01
CA ASP A 141 19.74 -1.23 1.90
C ASP A 141 20.22 0.21 1.95
N LYS A 142 20.11 0.97 0.85
CA LYS A 142 20.44 2.41 0.81
C LYS A 142 19.37 3.29 1.47
N ALA A 143 18.12 2.83 1.48
CA ALA A 143 17.00 3.56 2.06
C ALA A 143 16.81 3.28 3.56
N ARG A 144 17.56 2.32 4.10
CA ARG A 144 17.62 1.94 5.52
C ARG A 144 18.61 2.81 6.28
#